data_AF-W1DMP6-F1
#
_entry.id   AF-W1DMP6-F1
#
_cell.length_a   1.000
_cell.length_b   1.000
_cell.length_c   1.000
_cell.angle_alpha   90.00
_cell.angle_beta   90.00
_cell.angle_gamma   90.00
#
_symmetry.space_group_name_H-M   'P 1'
#
loop_
_entity.id
_entity.type
_entity.pdbx_description
1 polymer ?
#
loop_
_entity_poly.entity_id
_entity_poly.type
_entity_poly.pdbx_seq_one_letter_code
_entity_poly.pdbx_strand_id
1 'polypeptide(L)'
;MGFRRRVRMFSLDASTQQAREIHFRPELFKYNDAGVDTRQLEGQSDLGFAGFRVFKAPELARRDIVAFLGASYFRAVDSTYQYGLSARGLAVDTFTDTPEEFPDFTSFWFETVKGDATVFTVYALLDSPSITGAYKFTIHCQDTQVIMDVENHLYARKDIKQLGIAPMTSMFSCGNNERRMCDTIHPQIHDSDRLSMWLGNGEWVCRPLNNPQKLQFNAFQDKNPRGFGLLQLDRDFSHYQDVMGWYNKRPSLWVEPRNQWGKGAVSLMEIPTTGETLDNIVCFWQPEKAVKAGDELDFRYRLYWSAQPPVSTPLARVLATRTGMGGFPEGWAPGEHYPDKWARRFCHRLCRRRFEGGRAARY
;
A
#
# COMPACT_ATOMS: atom_id res chain seq x y z
N MET A 1 -1.58 14.64 -15.07
CA MET A 1 -0.28 14.30 -14.45
C MET A 1 0.44 13.37 -15.41
N GLY A 2 1.73 13.57 -15.69
CA GLY A 2 2.45 12.75 -16.69
C GLY A 2 3.83 12.32 -16.17
N PHE A 3 4.33 11.19 -16.66
CA PHE A 3 5.65 10.66 -16.30
C PHE A 3 6.75 11.43 -17.03
N ARG A 4 7.16 12.56 -16.44
CA ARG A 4 8.15 13.48 -17.04
C ARG A 4 9.60 13.11 -16.74
N ARG A 5 9.84 12.34 -15.67
CA ARG A 5 11.18 11.90 -15.27
C ARG A 5 11.39 10.47 -15.75
N ARG A 6 12.45 10.26 -16.54
CA ARG A 6 12.87 8.91 -16.94
C ARG A 6 13.57 8.20 -15.78
N VAL A 7 13.46 6.87 -15.76
CA VAL A 7 14.23 5.98 -14.89
C VAL A 7 15.30 5.26 -15.71
N ARG A 8 16.51 5.17 -15.16
CA ARG A 8 17.60 4.39 -15.76
C ARG A 8 17.49 2.94 -15.31
N MET A 9 17.80 2.01 -16.21
CA MET A 9 17.74 0.58 -15.92
C MET A 9 19.05 -0.08 -16.27
N PHE A 10 19.49 -1.01 -15.45
CA PHE A 10 20.75 -1.72 -15.63
C PHE A 10 20.54 -3.21 -15.40
N SER A 11 21.09 -4.04 -16.27
CA SER A 11 21.30 -5.45 -15.93
C SER A 11 22.58 -5.57 -15.11
N LEU A 12 22.52 -6.35 -14.03
CA LEU A 12 23.65 -6.65 -13.16
C LEU A 12 24.02 -8.12 -13.32
N ASP A 13 25.27 -8.35 -13.72
CA ASP A 13 25.87 -9.68 -13.73
C ASP A 13 26.41 -9.98 -12.33
N ALA A 14 25.79 -10.93 -11.64
CA ALA A 14 26.16 -11.30 -10.29
C ALA A 14 27.56 -11.91 -10.18
N SER A 15 28.10 -12.49 -11.26
CA SER A 15 29.43 -13.12 -11.28
C SER A 15 30.56 -12.11 -11.43
N THR A 16 30.35 -11.07 -12.24
CA THR A 16 31.36 -10.04 -12.52
C THR A 16 31.14 -8.75 -11.73
N GLN A 17 29.98 -8.59 -11.10
CA GLN A 17 29.52 -7.37 -10.42
C GLN A 17 29.52 -6.13 -11.33
N GLN A 18 29.46 -6.34 -12.65
CA GLN A 18 29.38 -5.26 -13.63
C GLN A 18 27.92 -4.97 -14.01
N ALA A 19 27.58 -3.68 -14.04
CA ALA A 19 26.29 -3.21 -14.50
C ALA A 19 26.36 -2.76 -15.97
N ARG A 20 25.34 -3.10 -16.77
CA ARG A 20 25.19 -2.62 -18.15
C ARG A 20 23.85 -1.92 -18.31
N GLU A 21 23.87 -0.72 -18.87
CA GLU A 21 22.64 0.06 -19.06
C GLU A 21 21.74 -0.58 -20.11
N ILE A 22 20.47 -0.72 -19.76
CA ILE A 22 19.39 -1.11 -20.66
C ILE A 22 18.88 0.19 -21.28
N HIS A 23 19.33 0.48 -22.50
CA HIS A 23 18.93 1.68 -23.19
C HIS A 23 17.46 1.60 -23.63
N PHE A 24 16.73 2.68 -23.37
CA PHE A 24 15.43 2.89 -23.99
C PHE A 24 15.60 2.97 -25.51
N ARG A 25 14.70 2.31 -26.21
CA ARG A 25 14.63 2.27 -27.66
C ARG A 25 13.16 2.33 -28.05
N PRO A 26 12.74 3.25 -28.94
CA PRO A 26 11.34 3.34 -29.34
C PRO A 26 10.78 1.99 -29.80
N GLU A 27 11.60 1.17 -30.47
CA GLU A 27 11.23 -0.13 -31.06
C GLU A 27 10.82 -1.19 -30.03
N LEU A 28 11.04 -0.95 -28.73
CA LEU A 28 10.57 -1.82 -27.65
C LEU A 28 9.05 -1.75 -27.43
N PHE A 29 8.38 -0.77 -28.04
CA PHE A 29 6.97 -0.49 -27.85
C PHE A 29 6.20 -0.54 -29.16
N LYS A 30 4.91 -0.89 -29.06
CA LYS A 30 3.95 -0.74 -30.16
C LYS A 30 3.16 0.54 -29.93
N TYR A 31 3.29 1.51 -30.85
CA TYR A 31 2.61 2.81 -30.78
C TYR A 31 1.31 2.87 -31.59
N ASN A 32 1.03 1.84 -32.38
CA ASN A 32 -0.20 1.74 -33.17
C ASN A 32 -1.41 1.90 -32.24
N ASP A 33 -2.40 2.66 -32.68
CA ASP A 33 -3.64 2.97 -31.95
C ASP A 33 -3.46 3.81 -30.66
N ALA A 34 -2.23 4.21 -30.30
CA ALA A 34 -1.98 5.08 -29.15
C ALA A 34 -2.13 6.58 -29.48
N GLY A 35 -2.39 6.93 -30.75
CA GLY A 35 -2.46 8.33 -31.21
C GLY A 35 -1.11 9.07 -31.14
N VAL A 36 0.00 8.34 -31.00
CA VAL A 36 1.36 8.90 -30.94
C VAL A 36 1.91 9.03 -32.36
N ASP A 37 2.31 10.24 -32.76
CA ASP A 37 3.08 10.44 -33.99
C ASP A 37 4.53 10.00 -33.75
N THR A 38 4.89 8.80 -34.20
CA THR A 38 6.22 8.21 -33.96
C THR A 38 7.37 9.01 -34.56
N ARG A 39 7.11 9.89 -35.54
CA ARG A 39 8.11 10.82 -36.07
C ARG A 39 8.62 11.80 -35.02
N GLN A 40 7.84 12.07 -33.98
CA GLN A 40 8.26 12.92 -32.86
C GLN A 40 9.31 12.26 -31.97
N LEU A 41 9.46 10.93 -32.06
CA LEU A 41 10.43 10.15 -31.29
C LEU A 41 11.78 10.05 -32.02
N GLU A 42 11.81 10.29 -33.34
CA GLU A 42 13.03 10.23 -34.14
C GLU A 42 14.03 11.31 -33.70
N GLY A 43 15.30 10.92 -33.51
CA GLY A 43 16.37 11.83 -33.09
C GLY A 43 16.30 12.30 -31.63
N GLN A 44 15.27 11.91 -30.87
CA GLN A 44 15.19 12.22 -29.44
C GLN A 44 16.14 11.31 -28.64
N SER A 45 17.07 11.94 -27.91
CA SER A 45 18.07 11.23 -27.09
C SER A 45 17.78 11.28 -25.59
N ASP A 46 16.77 12.06 -25.18
CA ASP A 46 16.37 12.28 -23.80
C ASP A 46 15.20 11.38 -23.36
N LEU A 47 14.59 10.63 -24.27
CA LEU A 47 13.58 9.62 -23.94
C LEU A 47 14.14 8.54 -23.02
N GLY A 48 13.25 7.91 -22.25
CA GLY A 48 13.61 6.84 -21.33
C GLY A 48 12.39 6.09 -20.83
N PHE A 49 12.65 5.01 -20.09
CA PHE A 49 11.57 4.29 -19.43
C PHE A 49 10.91 5.15 -18.35
N ALA A 50 9.59 5.06 -18.21
CA ALA A 50 8.88 5.69 -17.09
C ALA A 50 8.92 4.82 -15.81
N GLY A 51 9.09 3.52 -15.96
CA GLY A 51 9.02 2.51 -14.91
C GLY A 51 9.11 1.11 -15.52
N PHE A 52 8.94 0.07 -14.70
CA PHE A 52 8.91 -1.32 -15.17
C PHE A 52 7.78 -2.12 -14.52
N ARG A 53 7.47 -3.26 -15.14
CA ARG A 53 6.56 -4.27 -14.61
C ARG A 53 7.16 -5.65 -14.77
N VAL A 54 6.72 -6.59 -13.95
CA VAL A 54 7.25 -7.95 -13.91
C VAL A 54 6.13 -8.94 -14.19
N PHE A 55 6.45 -9.93 -15.01
CA PHE A 55 5.57 -11.05 -15.34
C PHE A 55 6.17 -12.34 -14.77
N LYS A 56 5.31 -13.32 -14.48
CA LYS A 56 5.72 -14.62 -13.95
C LYS A 56 5.16 -15.73 -14.85
N ALA A 57 5.99 -16.72 -15.17
CA ALA A 57 5.57 -17.90 -15.89
C ALA A 57 4.41 -18.61 -15.15
N PRO A 58 3.44 -19.21 -15.88
CA PRO A 58 3.41 -19.40 -17.33
C PRO A 58 2.84 -18.20 -18.14
N GLU A 59 2.27 -17.19 -17.47
CA GLU A 59 1.62 -16.05 -18.13
C GLU A 59 2.59 -14.87 -18.23
N LEU A 60 3.41 -14.84 -19.30
CA LEU A 60 4.49 -13.86 -19.46
C LEU A 60 4.11 -12.57 -20.21
N ALA A 61 2.86 -12.43 -20.66
CA ALA A 61 2.47 -11.33 -21.54
C ALA A 61 1.21 -10.57 -21.10
N ARG A 62 0.22 -11.25 -20.51
CA ARG A 62 -1.10 -10.64 -20.29
C ARG A 62 -1.31 -10.05 -18.91
N ARG A 63 -0.74 -10.65 -17.86
CA ARG A 63 -0.95 -10.25 -16.46
C ARG A 63 0.38 -10.07 -15.75
N ASP A 64 0.73 -8.83 -15.46
CA ASP A 64 1.85 -8.50 -14.60
C ASP A 64 1.49 -8.72 -13.13
N ILE A 65 2.53 -8.86 -12.30
CA ILE A 65 2.39 -9.16 -10.87
C ILE A 65 3.05 -8.12 -9.96
N VAL A 66 3.92 -7.29 -10.52
CA VAL A 66 4.62 -6.21 -9.83
C VAL A 66 4.78 -5.06 -10.82
N ALA A 67 4.59 -3.83 -10.37
CA ALA A 67 4.83 -2.62 -11.15
C ALA A 67 5.51 -1.55 -10.30
N PHE A 68 6.56 -0.92 -10.83
CA PHE A 68 7.24 0.25 -10.27
C PHE A 68 7.07 1.41 -11.24
N LEU A 69 6.36 2.47 -10.84
CA LEU A 69 6.01 3.57 -11.74
C LEU A 69 5.58 4.81 -10.96
N GLY A 70 6.20 5.95 -11.26
CA GLY A 70 5.86 7.26 -10.71
C GLY A 70 6.40 7.49 -9.29
N ALA A 71 7.17 8.56 -9.09
CA ALA A 71 7.88 8.80 -7.83
C ALA A 71 8.59 7.52 -7.34
N SER A 72 8.42 7.15 -6.08
CA SER A 72 8.93 5.91 -5.51
C SER A 72 7.83 4.87 -5.32
N TYR A 73 6.72 4.96 -6.06
CA TYR A 73 5.59 4.03 -5.93
C TYR A 73 5.86 2.68 -6.58
N PHE A 74 5.31 1.65 -5.95
CA PHE A 74 5.23 0.31 -6.51
C PHE A 74 3.99 -0.43 -6.01
N ARG A 75 3.54 -1.40 -6.80
CA ARG A 75 2.38 -2.24 -6.53
C ARG A 75 2.75 -3.70 -6.78
N ALA A 76 2.08 -4.61 -6.09
CA ALA A 76 2.08 -6.02 -6.43
C ALA A 76 0.72 -6.66 -6.16
N VAL A 77 0.53 -7.86 -6.69
CA VAL A 77 -0.73 -8.60 -6.65
C VAL A 77 -0.64 -9.86 -5.81
N ASP A 78 -1.79 -10.46 -5.51
CA ASP A 78 -1.90 -11.83 -5.02
C ASP A 78 -2.36 -12.77 -6.16
N SER A 79 -2.76 -14.00 -5.85
CA SER A 79 -3.27 -14.96 -6.85
C SER A 79 -4.43 -14.47 -7.74
N THR A 80 -5.09 -13.36 -7.39
CA THR A 80 -6.17 -12.79 -8.19
C THR A 80 -5.68 -11.95 -9.37
N TYR A 81 -4.39 -11.57 -9.39
CA TYR A 81 -3.79 -10.65 -10.36
C TYR A 81 -4.45 -9.27 -10.39
N GLN A 82 -5.16 -8.88 -9.33
CA GLN A 82 -5.80 -7.58 -9.24
C GLN A 82 -4.88 -6.60 -8.50
N TYR A 83 -4.60 -5.45 -9.09
CA TYR A 83 -3.99 -4.34 -8.36
C TYR A 83 -5.03 -3.62 -7.51
N GLY A 84 -4.58 -3.10 -6.37
CA GLY A 84 -5.33 -2.17 -5.52
C GLY A 84 -4.39 -1.11 -4.97
N LEU A 85 -4.15 -1.18 -3.66
CA LEU A 85 -3.25 -0.27 -2.95
C LEU A 85 -1.79 -0.31 -3.48
N SER A 86 -1.04 0.73 -3.13
CA SER A 86 0.38 0.90 -3.47
C SER A 86 1.24 0.98 -2.21
N ALA A 87 2.53 0.68 -2.37
CA ALA A 87 3.57 1.08 -1.45
C ALA A 87 4.42 2.18 -2.08
N ARG A 88 5.19 2.90 -1.27
CA ARG A 88 6.25 3.80 -1.75
C ARG A 88 7.58 3.45 -1.09
N GLY A 89 8.68 3.86 -1.71
CA GLY A 89 10.00 3.76 -1.09
C GLY A 89 10.09 4.57 0.20
N LEU A 90 9.54 5.79 0.16
CA LEU A 90 9.62 6.75 1.27
C LEU A 90 8.50 7.80 1.15
N ALA A 91 8.07 8.36 2.28
CA ALA A 91 7.19 9.52 2.33
C ALA A 91 7.87 10.65 3.13
N VAL A 92 7.73 11.89 2.67
CA VAL A 92 8.40 13.05 3.27
C VAL A 92 7.40 14.19 3.40
N ASP A 93 7.19 14.66 4.63
CA ASP A 93 6.39 15.83 4.96
C ASP A 93 4.91 15.76 4.50
N THR A 94 4.35 14.54 4.42
CA THR A 94 2.99 14.22 3.96
C THR A 94 1.88 14.97 4.72
N PHE A 95 2.05 15.21 6.02
CA PHE A 95 1.12 15.97 6.87
C PHE A 95 1.89 17.00 7.70
N THR A 96 2.28 18.09 7.06
CA THR A 96 3.03 19.19 7.68
C THR A 96 2.49 20.56 7.22
N ASP A 97 3.12 21.64 7.69
CA ASP A 97 2.91 23.01 7.23
C ASP A 97 3.59 23.31 5.87
N THR A 98 4.30 22.34 5.30
CA THR A 98 4.94 22.42 3.98
C THR A 98 4.32 21.41 3.01
N PRO A 99 4.39 21.65 1.69
CA PRO A 99 3.95 20.66 0.71
C PRO A 99 4.71 19.33 0.84
N GLU A 100 4.01 18.21 0.62
CA GLU A 100 4.62 16.88 0.58
C GLU A 100 5.73 16.84 -0.48
N GLU A 101 6.89 16.32 -0.10
CA GLU A 101 7.96 15.98 -1.03
C GLU A 101 7.78 14.51 -1.47
N PHE A 102 7.84 14.26 -2.77
CA PHE A 102 7.68 12.93 -3.35
C PHE A 102 9.03 12.42 -3.88
N PRO A 103 9.77 11.58 -3.12
CA PRO A 103 11.01 11.01 -3.62
C PRO A 103 10.78 10.08 -4.81
N ASP A 104 11.69 10.13 -5.79
CA ASP A 104 11.65 9.30 -6.99
C ASP A 104 12.60 8.10 -6.86
N PHE A 105 12.21 6.95 -7.39
CA PHE A 105 13.20 5.95 -7.81
C PHE A 105 13.75 6.32 -9.19
N THR A 106 15.02 6.67 -9.26
CA THR A 106 15.64 7.22 -10.48
C THR A 106 16.43 6.20 -11.29
N SER A 107 16.84 5.11 -10.65
CA SER A 107 17.66 4.08 -11.28
C SER A 107 17.41 2.72 -10.66
N PHE A 108 17.40 1.68 -11.49
CA PHE A 108 17.18 0.29 -11.09
C PHE A 108 18.26 -0.63 -11.64
N TRP A 109 18.75 -1.56 -10.82
CA TRP A 109 19.68 -2.61 -11.22
C TRP A 109 19.05 -3.97 -10.98
N PHE A 110 18.93 -4.77 -12.03
CA PHE A 110 18.29 -6.09 -11.99
C PHE A 110 19.36 -7.18 -11.96
N GLU A 111 19.39 -8.00 -10.91
CA GLU A 111 20.22 -9.20 -10.93
C GLU A 111 19.69 -10.18 -11.96
N THR A 112 20.58 -10.69 -12.81
CA THR A 112 20.21 -11.70 -13.81
C THR A 112 19.83 -13.00 -13.12
N VAL A 113 18.61 -13.49 -13.35
CA VAL A 113 18.11 -14.74 -12.78
C VAL A 113 18.12 -15.89 -13.77
N LYS A 114 18.08 -17.13 -13.27
CA LYS A 114 17.85 -18.33 -14.09
C LYS A 114 16.41 -18.34 -14.61
N GLY A 115 16.16 -19.04 -15.72
CA GLY A 115 14.88 -18.98 -16.45
C GLY A 115 13.65 -19.45 -15.68
N ASP A 116 13.81 -20.28 -14.65
CA ASP A 116 12.74 -20.84 -13.80
C ASP A 116 12.66 -20.17 -12.41
N ALA A 117 13.44 -19.10 -12.17
CA ALA A 117 13.47 -18.42 -10.90
C ALA A 117 12.14 -17.72 -10.59
N THR A 118 11.63 -17.94 -9.37
CA THR A 118 10.46 -17.23 -8.82
C THR A 118 10.86 -16.14 -7.81
N VAL A 119 12.17 -15.91 -7.67
CA VAL A 119 12.75 -14.89 -6.81
C VAL A 119 13.78 -14.11 -7.62
N PHE A 120 13.77 -12.79 -7.51
CA PHE A 120 14.76 -11.93 -8.15
C PHE A 120 15.08 -10.73 -7.26
N THR A 121 16.27 -10.16 -7.47
CA THR A 121 16.72 -8.97 -6.76
C THR A 121 16.69 -7.75 -7.68
N VAL A 122 16.16 -6.65 -7.17
CA VAL A 122 16.24 -5.34 -7.80
C VAL A 122 16.82 -4.35 -6.80
N TYR A 123 17.89 -3.66 -7.19
CA TYR A 123 18.37 -2.50 -6.45
C TYR A 123 17.73 -1.24 -7.02
N ALA A 124 17.43 -0.27 -6.17
CA ALA A 124 16.90 1.02 -6.60
C ALA A 124 17.61 2.18 -5.92
N LEU A 125 17.90 3.23 -6.68
CA LEU A 125 18.35 4.51 -6.16
C LEU A 125 17.12 5.41 -5.97
N LEU A 126 16.88 5.82 -4.74
CA LEU A 126 15.90 6.83 -4.37
C LEU A 126 16.59 8.19 -4.29
N ASP A 127 16.02 9.21 -4.91
CA ASP A 127 16.58 10.56 -4.92
C ASP A 127 15.49 11.62 -4.84
N SER A 128 15.76 12.64 -4.02
CA SER A 128 14.86 13.76 -3.77
C SER A 128 15.64 14.97 -3.22
N PRO A 129 15.06 16.17 -3.21
CA PRO A 129 15.70 17.36 -2.68
C PRO A 129 16.19 17.24 -1.22
N SER A 130 15.46 16.54 -0.36
CA SER A 130 15.76 16.44 1.08
C SER A 130 16.48 15.15 1.49
N ILE A 131 16.39 14.08 0.69
CA ILE A 131 16.94 12.76 1.06
C ILE A 131 17.30 11.91 -0.17
N THR A 132 18.30 11.05 -0.04
CA THR A 132 18.60 9.99 -1.00
C THR A 132 18.69 8.66 -0.30
N GLY A 133 18.52 7.55 -1.02
CA GLY A 133 18.65 6.24 -0.42
C GLY A 133 18.97 5.15 -1.43
N ALA A 134 19.66 4.11 -0.96
CA ALA A 134 19.87 2.88 -1.70
C ALA A 134 18.93 1.82 -1.17
N TYR A 135 18.20 1.16 -2.07
CA TYR A 135 17.25 0.10 -1.75
C TYR A 135 17.71 -1.20 -2.40
N LYS A 136 17.48 -2.31 -1.70
CA LYS A 136 17.54 -3.67 -2.24
C LYS A 136 16.18 -4.32 -2.00
N PHE A 137 15.54 -4.73 -3.08
CA PHE A 137 14.32 -5.51 -3.08
C PHE A 137 14.65 -6.95 -3.46
N THR A 138 14.41 -7.91 -2.57
CA THR A 138 14.35 -9.33 -2.95
C THR A 138 12.89 -9.74 -3.03
N ILE A 139 12.42 -9.96 -4.26
CA ILE A 139 11.00 -10.12 -4.58
C ILE A 139 10.74 -11.60 -4.85
N HIS A 140 9.90 -12.20 -4.02
CA HIS A 140 9.44 -13.58 -4.13
C HIS A 140 8.05 -13.62 -4.74
N CYS A 141 7.96 -14.10 -5.96
CA CYS A 141 6.72 -14.24 -6.72
C CYS A 141 6.13 -15.64 -6.48
N GLN A 142 5.50 -15.83 -5.32
CA GLN A 142 4.88 -17.10 -4.96
C GLN A 142 3.57 -17.32 -5.74
N ASP A 143 2.97 -18.50 -5.60
CA ASP A 143 1.75 -18.84 -6.35
C ASP A 143 0.51 -18.10 -5.84
N THR A 144 0.50 -17.76 -4.55
CA THR A 144 -0.64 -17.12 -3.89
C THR A 144 -0.42 -15.66 -3.52
N GLN A 145 0.83 -15.18 -3.55
CA GLN A 145 1.22 -13.87 -3.04
C GLN A 145 2.55 -13.40 -3.62
N VAL A 146 2.81 -12.10 -3.52
CA VAL A 146 4.14 -11.53 -3.67
C VAL A 146 4.67 -11.14 -2.30
N ILE A 147 5.90 -11.54 -1.99
CA ILE A 147 6.62 -11.12 -0.79
C ILE A 147 7.82 -10.29 -1.23
N MET A 148 8.06 -9.14 -0.61
CA MET A 148 9.23 -8.32 -0.89
C MET A 148 10.03 -8.10 0.40
N ASP A 149 11.24 -8.62 0.44
CA ASP A 149 12.23 -8.20 1.43
C ASP A 149 12.83 -6.87 0.97
N VAL A 150 12.77 -5.85 1.82
CA VAL A 150 13.26 -4.51 1.53
C VAL A 150 14.34 -4.16 2.55
N GLU A 151 15.54 -3.89 2.05
CA GLU A 151 16.64 -3.31 2.81
C GLU A 151 16.89 -1.91 2.26
N ASN A 152 17.03 -0.91 3.13
CA ASN A 152 17.39 0.44 2.70
C ASN A 152 18.47 1.08 3.58
N HIS A 153 19.21 1.99 2.96
CA HIS A 153 20.09 2.96 3.62
C HIS A 153 19.73 4.34 3.10
N LEU A 154 19.28 5.22 3.99
CA LEU A 154 18.82 6.57 3.66
C LEU A 154 19.78 7.61 4.24
N TYR A 155 19.98 8.68 3.49
CA TYR A 155 20.92 9.76 3.80
C TYR A 155 20.20 11.10 3.68
N ALA A 156 19.92 11.74 4.81
CA ALA A 156 19.24 13.02 4.85
C ALA A 156 20.16 14.13 4.33
N ARG A 157 19.76 14.83 3.27
CA ARG A 157 20.44 16.02 2.73
C ARG A 157 20.03 17.29 3.48
N LYS A 158 18.82 17.30 4.03
CA LYS A 158 18.20 18.41 4.76
C LYS A 158 17.48 17.89 6.00
N ASP A 159 17.14 18.81 6.90
CA ASP A 159 16.19 18.52 7.98
C ASP A 159 14.82 18.15 7.40
N ILE A 160 14.21 17.09 7.94
CA ILE A 160 12.90 16.58 7.53
C ILE A 160 11.98 16.57 8.76
N LYS A 161 10.79 17.16 8.64
CA LYS A 161 9.84 17.27 9.76
C LYS A 161 9.10 15.95 10.00
N GLN A 162 8.74 15.27 8.92
CA GLN A 162 8.04 13.99 8.96
C GLN A 162 8.63 13.04 7.92
N LEU A 163 9.23 11.96 8.41
CA LEU A 163 9.69 10.85 7.57
C LEU A 163 8.74 9.66 7.73
N GLY A 164 8.24 9.12 6.62
CA GLY A 164 7.41 7.94 6.58
C GLY A 164 8.14 6.73 5.99
N ILE A 165 8.29 5.69 6.81
CA ILE A 165 8.92 4.41 6.49
C ILE A 165 7.86 3.37 6.14
N ALA A 166 8.16 2.56 5.12
CA ALA A 166 7.24 1.58 4.53
C ALA A 166 5.84 2.17 4.25
N PRO A 167 5.76 3.32 3.55
CA PRO A 167 4.48 3.96 3.29
C PRO A 167 3.60 3.12 2.37
N MET A 168 2.31 3.12 2.69
CA MET A 168 1.23 2.51 1.94
C MET A 168 0.25 3.61 1.54
N THR A 169 -0.31 3.49 0.35
CA THR A 169 -1.32 4.40 -0.20
C THR A 169 -2.46 3.57 -0.77
N SER A 170 -3.68 3.84 -0.34
CA SER A 170 -4.87 3.08 -0.69
C SER A 170 -6.05 4.02 -0.91
N MET A 171 -7.20 3.45 -1.25
CA MET A 171 -8.43 4.20 -1.48
C MET A 171 -9.56 3.60 -0.63
N PHE A 172 -10.31 4.48 0.03
CA PHE A 172 -11.58 4.17 0.68
C PHE A 172 -12.58 5.27 0.34
N SER A 173 -13.56 4.95 -0.51
CA SER A 173 -14.64 5.87 -0.88
C SER A 173 -15.83 5.69 0.06
N CYS A 174 -16.35 4.46 0.17
CA CYS A 174 -17.43 4.14 1.10
C CYS A 174 -17.46 2.65 1.48
N GLY A 175 -17.99 2.36 2.66
CA GLY A 175 -18.08 1.01 3.20
C GLY A 175 -19.12 0.84 4.30
N ASN A 176 -19.21 -0.35 4.87
CA ASN A 176 -20.19 -0.68 5.92
C ASN A 176 -20.16 0.26 7.14
N ASN A 177 -18.99 0.79 7.49
CA ASN A 177 -18.79 1.71 8.60
C ASN A 177 -19.25 3.15 8.29
N GLU A 178 -19.43 3.51 7.01
CA GLU A 178 -19.82 4.85 6.59
C GLU A 178 -20.86 4.84 5.46
N ARG A 179 -21.90 3.99 5.59
CA ARG A 179 -22.94 3.82 4.56
C ARG A 179 -23.59 5.12 4.05
N ARG A 180 -23.61 6.18 4.86
CA ARG A 180 -24.17 7.49 4.45
C ARG A 180 -23.36 8.18 3.35
N MET A 181 -22.08 7.85 3.22
CA MET A 181 -21.19 8.41 2.19
C MET A 181 -21.27 7.62 0.87
N CYS A 182 -21.99 6.49 0.85
CA CYS A 182 -22.06 5.59 -0.30
C CYS A 182 -23.24 5.97 -1.20
N ASP A 183 -23.06 6.99 -2.04
CA ASP A 183 -24.02 7.38 -3.07
C ASP A 183 -23.64 6.75 -4.42
N THR A 184 -23.84 5.44 -4.50
CA THR A 184 -23.46 4.61 -5.65
C THR A 184 -24.35 3.36 -5.70
N ILE A 185 -24.43 2.72 -6.87
CA ILE A 185 -25.10 1.43 -7.04
C ILE A 185 -24.34 0.27 -6.36
N HIS A 186 -23.05 0.47 -6.03
CA HIS A 186 -22.20 -0.54 -5.39
C HIS A 186 -22.30 -0.43 -3.87
N PRO A 187 -22.51 -1.54 -3.13
CA PRO A 187 -22.67 -1.45 -1.68
C PRO A 187 -21.43 -0.95 -0.92
N GLN A 188 -20.23 -1.17 -1.48
CA GLN A 188 -18.94 -0.73 -0.94
C GLN A 188 -17.95 -0.48 -2.08
N ILE A 189 -17.08 0.52 -1.93
CA ILE A 189 -16.01 0.85 -2.87
C ILE A 189 -14.76 1.24 -2.08
N HIS A 190 -13.77 0.35 -2.05
CA HIS A 190 -12.48 0.55 -1.41
C HIS A 190 -11.46 -0.53 -1.77
N ASP A 191 -10.19 -0.19 -1.64
CA ASP A 191 -9.03 -1.06 -1.84
C ASP A 191 -8.55 -1.69 -0.54
N SER A 192 -8.95 -1.11 0.57
CA SER A 192 -8.68 -1.56 1.92
C SER A 192 -9.80 -1.05 2.82
N ASP A 193 -10.23 -1.83 3.80
CA ASP A 193 -11.30 -1.46 4.73
C ASP A 193 -10.80 -1.09 6.12
N ARG A 194 -9.52 -1.37 6.42
CA ARG A 194 -8.92 -1.13 7.74
C ARG A 194 -7.40 -0.97 7.70
N LEU A 195 -6.91 -0.25 8.69
CA LEU A 195 -5.56 -0.41 9.22
C LEU A 195 -5.58 -1.45 10.34
N SER A 196 -4.72 -2.47 10.24
CA SER A 196 -4.44 -3.42 11.32
C SER A 196 -3.02 -3.25 11.82
N MET A 197 -2.81 -3.36 13.13
CA MET A 197 -1.50 -3.22 13.76
C MET A 197 -1.28 -4.34 14.78
N TRP A 198 -0.06 -4.84 14.84
CA TRP A 198 0.46 -5.67 15.92
C TRP A 198 1.57 -4.90 16.61
N LEU A 199 1.24 -4.32 17.76
CA LEU A 199 2.11 -3.40 18.47
C LEU A 199 3.28 -4.14 19.13
N GLY A 200 4.34 -3.41 19.45
CA GLY A 200 5.54 -3.94 20.11
C GLY A 200 5.23 -4.63 21.45
N ASN A 201 4.26 -4.08 22.20
CA ASN A 201 3.76 -4.65 23.45
C ASN A 201 2.90 -5.93 23.27
N GLY A 202 2.59 -6.33 22.03
CA GLY A 202 1.79 -7.51 21.71
C GLY A 202 0.30 -7.25 21.48
N GLU A 203 -0.19 -6.03 21.70
CA GLU A 203 -1.58 -5.63 21.44
C GLU A 203 -1.89 -5.67 19.93
N TRP A 204 -3.13 -6.04 19.61
CA TRP A 204 -3.66 -5.98 18.25
C TRP A 204 -4.69 -4.87 18.13
N VAL A 205 -4.46 -3.94 17.22
CA VAL A 205 -5.37 -2.81 16.97
C VAL A 205 -5.98 -2.95 15.58
N CYS A 206 -7.29 -2.72 15.48
CA CYS A 206 -8.03 -2.66 14.23
C CYS A 206 -8.70 -1.30 14.12
N ARG A 207 -8.27 -0.48 13.15
CA ARG A 207 -8.84 0.83 12.83
C ARG A 207 -9.53 0.75 11.47
N PRO A 208 -10.87 0.59 11.41
CA PRO A 208 -11.63 0.70 10.16
C PRO A 208 -11.33 2.04 9.48
N LEU A 209 -11.16 2.06 8.16
CA LEU A 209 -10.86 3.28 7.39
C LEU A 209 -12.13 4.06 7.08
N ASN A 210 -12.02 5.39 7.00
CA ASN A 210 -13.13 6.29 6.72
C ASN A 210 -12.79 7.22 5.54
N ASN A 211 -13.82 7.82 4.95
CA ASN A 211 -13.74 8.93 4.01
C ASN A 211 -14.29 10.20 4.71
N PRO A 212 -13.45 10.89 5.50
CA PRO A 212 -13.91 11.97 6.36
C PRO A 212 -14.23 13.24 5.57
N GLN A 213 -15.08 14.11 6.12
CA GLN A 213 -15.39 15.41 5.50
C GLN A 213 -14.22 16.41 5.54
N LYS A 214 -13.23 16.17 6.39
CA LYS A 214 -12.02 16.98 6.55
C LYS A 214 -10.83 16.04 6.70
N LEU A 215 -9.65 16.50 6.30
CA LEU A 215 -8.40 15.77 6.49
C LEU A 215 -8.26 15.31 7.94
N GLN A 216 -8.07 14.01 8.14
CA GLN A 216 -7.82 13.41 9.45
C GLN A 216 -6.43 12.79 9.49
N PHE A 217 -5.74 12.98 10.61
CA PHE A 217 -4.45 12.36 10.89
C PHE A 217 -4.50 11.68 12.26
N ASN A 218 -4.21 10.39 12.30
CA ASN A 218 -4.18 9.57 13.50
C ASN A 218 -2.76 9.03 13.68
N ALA A 219 -2.18 9.15 14.88
CA ALA A 219 -0.86 8.63 15.20
C ALA A 219 -0.96 7.62 16.35
N PHE A 220 -0.61 6.37 16.08
CA PHE A 220 -0.62 5.28 17.05
C PHE A 220 0.81 5.05 17.55
N GLN A 221 1.12 5.61 18.73
CA GLN A 221 2.45 5.53 19.34
C GLN A 221 2.82 4.07 19.66
N ASP A 222 4.04 3.69 19.33
CA ASP A 222 4.59 2.36 19.61
C ASP A 222 6.12 2.39 19.73
N LYS A 223 6.69 1.27 20.17
CA LYS A 223 8.13 1.02 20.15
C LYS A 223 8.39 -0.36 19.57
N ASN A 224 9.11 -0.42 18.45
CA ASN A 224 9.39 -1.65 17.70
C ASN A 224 8.10 -2.42 17.35
N PRO A 225 7.25 -1.89 16.45
CA PRO A 225 6.04 -2.59 16.02
C PRO A 225 6.37 -3.97 15.45
N ARG A 226 5.52 -4.95 15.71
CA ARG A 226 5.66 -6.31 15.15
C ARG A 226 5.12 -6.40 13.73
N GLY A 227 4.21 -5.51 13.38
CA GLY A 227 3.76 -5.28 12.01
C GLY A 227 2.52 -4.42 11.93
N PHE A 228 2.23 -3.90 10.74
CA PHE A 228 1.04 -3.11 10.46
C PHE A 228 0.70 -3.19 8.98
N GLY A 229 -0.54 -2.93 8.61
CA GLY A 229 -0.97 -3.10 7.23
C GLY A 229 -2.33 -2.50 6.91
N LEU A 230 -2.49 -2.04 5.67
CA LEU A 230 -3.79 -1.75 5.08
C LEU A 230 -4.35 -3.06 4.52
N LEU A 231 -5.47 -3.50 5.07
CA LEU A 231 -6.03 -4.82 4.78
C LEU A 231 -7.36 -4.71 4.04
N GLN A 232 -7.58 -5.70 3.16
CA GLN A 232 -8.83 -5.96 2.46
C GLN A 232 -9.33 -7.37 2.81
N LEU A 233 -9.97 -7.48 3.97
CA LEU A 233 -10.39 -8.77 4.53
C LEU A 233 -11.79 -9.21 4.09
N ASP A 234 -12.66 -8.27 3.72
CA ASP A 234 -13.95 -8.57 3.12
C ASP A 234 -13.77 -8.85 1.63
N ARG A 235 -13.92 -10.12 1.22
CA ARG A 235 -13.66 -10.59 -0.15
C ARG A 235 -14.89 -11.19 -0.83
N ASP A 236 -16.06 -11.08 -0.19
CA ASP A 236 -17.32 -11.56 -0.77
C ASP A 236 -17.78 -10.61 -1.87
N PHE A 237 -17.91 -11.11 -3.10
CA PHE A 237 -18.33 -10.29 -4.24
C PHE A 237 -19.71 -9.65 -4.01
N SER A 238 -20.63 -10.30 -3.30
CA SER A 238 -21.97 -9.77 -3.02
C SER A 238 -21.95 -8.48 -2.20
N HIS A 239 -20.85 -8.19 -1.51
CA HIS A 239 -20.66 -6.97 -0.74
C HIS A 239 -20.11 -5.78 -1.56
N TYR A 240 -19.74 -5.99 -2.83
CA TYR A 240 -19.19 -4.95 -3.72
C TYR A 240 -19.96 -4.84 -5.03
N GLN A 241 -20.34 -5.97 -5.63
CA GLN A 241 -21.13 -6.05 -6.87
C GLN A 241 -20.55 -5.22 -8.03
N ASP A 242 -19.23 -5.09 -8.09
CA ASP A 242 -18.51 -4.34 -9.13
C ASP A 242 -17.64 -5.28 -9.98
N VAL A 243 -18.06 -5.46 -11.24
CA VAL A 243 -17.37 -6.29 -12.25
C VAL A 243 -16.28 -5.55 -13.03
N MET A 244 -16.14 -4.24 -12.81
CA MET A 244 -15.10 -3.40 -13.39
C MET A 244 -13.95 -3.24 -12.40
N GLY A 245 -14.24 -2.79 -11.19
CA GLY A 245 -13.24 -2.47 -10.16
C GLY A 245 -12.70 -3.69 -9.40
N TRP A 246 -13.46 -4.80 -9.33
CA TRP A 246 -13.11 -6.03 -8.62
C TRP A 246 -12.50 -5.82 -7.22
N TYR A 247 -13.05 -4.87 -6.45
CA TYR A 247 -12.53 -4.47 -5.13
C TYR A 247 -12.37 -5.64 -4.15
N ASN A 248 -13.23 -6.64 -4.24
CA ASN A 248 -13.19 -7.86 -3.42
C ASN A 248 -11.96 -8.75 -3.69
N LYS A 249 -11.26 -8.52 -4.82
CA LYS A 249 -10.05 -9.25 -5.24
C LYS A 249 -8.76 -8.48 -4.93
N ARG A 250 -8.82 -7.19 -4.60
CA ARG A 250 -7.62 -6.37 -4.34
C ARG A 250 -6.83 -6.93 -3.14
N PRO A 251 -5.50 -6.94 -3.18
CA PRO A 251 -4.68 -7.54 -2.13
C PRO A 251 -4.70 -6.68 -0.87
N SER A 252 -4.46 -7.31 0.27
CA SER A 252 -3.97 -6.63 1.47
C SER A 252 -2.46 -6.43 1.37
N LEU A 253 -1.94 -5.44 2.10
CA LEU A 253 -0.50 -5.25 2.30
C LEU A 253 -0.17 -5.23 3.79
N TRP A 254 0.76 -6.10 4.19
CA TRP A 254 1.29 -6.16 5.56
C TRP A 254 2.79 -5.89 5.58
N VAL A 255 3.21 -4.97 6.45
CA VAL A 255 4.60 -4.64 6.76
C VAL A 255 5.03 -5.42 8.01
N GLU A 256 6.13 -6.16 7.89
CA GLU A 256 6.84 -6.80 9.00
C GLU A 256 8.23 -6.17 9.16
N PRO A 257 8.48 -5.36 10.19
CA PRO A 257 9.83 -4.87 10.51
C PRO A 257 10.82 -6.01 10.73
N ARG A 258 12.03 -5.87 10.18
CA ARG A 258 13.11 -6.89 10.24
C ARG A 258 14.34 -6.43 11.04
N ASN A 259 14.32 -5.20 11.53
CA ASN A 259 15.27 -4.64 12.49
C ASN A 259 14.51 -3.81 13.56
N GLN A 260 15.22 -3.25 14.54
CA GLN A 260 14.59 -2.45 15.60
C GLN A 260 14.33 -1.02 15.13
N TRP A 261 13.06 -0.67 14.93
CA TRP A 261 12.65 0.66 14.45
C TRP A 261 12.61 1.74 15.54
N GLY A 262 12.82 1.35 16.80
CA GLY A 262 12.81 2.28 17.93
C GLY A 262 11.42 2.81 18.25
N LYS A 263 11.37 4.01 18.83
CA LYS A 263 10.12 4.72 19.16
C LYS A 263 9.61 5.48 17.95
N GLY A 264 8.29 5.56 17.83
CA GLY A 264 7.62 6.28 16.76
C GLY A 264 6.12 6.01 16.79
N ALA A 265 5.46 6.23 15.67
CA ALA A 265 4.04 5.95 15.53
C ALA A 265 3.73 5.32 14.17
N VAL A 266 2.73 4.44 14.14
CA VAL A 266 2.03 4.15 12.89
C VAL A 266 1.09 5.34 12.63
N SER A 267 1.37 6.09 11.58
CA SER A 267 0.60 7.26 11.18
C SER A 267 -0.40 6.88 10.09
N LEU A 268 -1.63 7.38 10.19
CA LEU A 268 -2.72 7.17 9.24
C LEU A 268 -3.32 8.53 8.88
N MET A 269 -3.28 8.87 7.59
CA MET A 269 -3.91 10.04 7.02
C MET A 269 -5.09 9.62 6.15
N GLU A 270 -6.25 10.24 6.38
CA GLU A 270 -7.49 10.02 5.65
C GLU A 270 -7.91 11.35 5.03
N ILE A 271 -7.81 11.44 3.70
CA ILE A 271 -8.09 12.63 2.89
C ILE A 271 -9.55 12.55 2.41
N PRO A 272 -10.33 13.65 2.46
CA PRO A 272 -11.65 13.67 1.85
C PRO A 272 -11.57 13.37 0.35
N THR A 273 -12.39 12.45 -0.13
CA THR A 273 -12.56 12.18 -1.56
C THR A 273 -14.03 12.11 -1.95
N THR A 274 -14.33 12.43 -3.20
CA THR A 274 -15.66 12.29 -3.80
C THR A 274 -15.73 11.13 -4.79
N GLY A 275 -14.64 10.39 -5.00
CA GLY A 275 -14.58 9.31 -5.98
C GLY A 275 -13.42 8.34 -5.75
N GLU A 276 -13.47 7.22 -6.46
CA GLU A 276 -12.57 6.07 -6.34
C GLU A 276 -11.25 6.21 -7.11
N THR A 277 -11.12 7.22 -7.97
CA THR A 277 -9.99 7.36 -8.90
C THR A 277 -8.74 7.93 -8.23
N LEU A 278 -8.88 8.51 -7.04
CA LEU A 278 -7.80 9.10 -6.25
C LEU A 278 -7.64 8.33 -4.94
N ASP A 279 -6.42 7.86 -4.71
CA ASP A 279 -6.05 7.29 -3.42
C ASP A 279 -6.15 8.37 -2.33
N ASN A 280 -6.89 8.07 -1.26
CA ASN A 280 -7.17 9.02 -0.19
C ASN A 280 -6.75 8.52 1.19
N ILE A 281 -6.12 7.34 1.26
CA ILE A 281 -5.60 6.73 2.49
C ILE A 281 -4.09 6.66 2.40
N VAL A 282 -3.39 7.17 3.40
CA VAL A 282 -1.93 7.05 3.51
C VAL A 282 -1.57 6.51 4.89
N CYS A 283 -0.72 5.49 4.95
CA CYS A 283 -0.25 4.91 6.21
C CYS A 283 1.25 4.64 6.16
N PHE A 284 1.99 4.97 7.22
CA PHE A 284 3.43 4.73 7.32
C PHE A 284 3.88 4.65 8.78
N TRP A 285 5.08 4.13 9.02
CA TRP A 285 5.76 4.30 10.29
C TRP A 285 6.52 5.63 10.31
N GLN A 286 6.30 6.43 11.34
CA GLN A 286 6.99 7.69 11.59
C GLN A 286 7.90 7.53 12.81
N PRO A 287 9.23 7.53 12.65
CA PRO A 287 10.15 7.57 13.79
C PRO A 287 9.92 8.81 14.67
N GLU A 288 10.08 8.67 15.99
CA GLU A 288 9.93 9.78 16.95
C GLU A 288 11.07 10.80 16.84
N LYS A 289 12.29 10.31 16.56
CA LYS A 289 13.47 11.17 16.39
C LYS A 289 13.30 12.00 15.13
N ALA A 290 13.37 13.32 15.28
CA ALA A 290 13.45 14.24 14.15
C ALA A 290 14.69 13.95 13.29
N VAL A 291 14.53 14.03 11.97
CA VAL A 291 15.59 13.73 11.01
C VAL A 291 16.34 15.02 10.67
N LYS A 292 17.66 15.00 10.85
CA LYS A 292 18.54 16.14 10.60
C LYS A 292 19.41 15.91 9.38
N ALA A 293 19.82 16.99 8.72
CA ALA A 293 20.80 16.91 7.65
C ALA A 293 22.05 16.14 8.10
N GLY A 294 22.50 15.17 7.30
CA GLY A 294 23.61 14.28 7.61
C GLY A 294 23.23 13.02 8.40
N ASP A 295 21.98 12.88 8.87
CA ASP A 295 21.53 11.62 9.49
C ASP A 295 21.56 10.48 8.46
N GLU A 296 22.06 9.33 8.91
CA GLU A 296 22.00 8.04 8.21
C GLU A 296 20.95 7.16 8.89
N LEU A 297 20.11 6.50 8.09
CA LEU A 297 19.00 5.69 8.58
C LEU A 297 18.99 4.32 7.88
N ASP A 298 18.76 3.25 8.64
CA ASP A 298 18.66 1.87 8.14
C ASP A 298 17.31 1.27 8.61
N PHE A 299 16.42 1.01 7.65
CA PHE A 299 15.16 0.32 7.90
C PHE A 299 15.08 -0.92 7.03
N ARG A 300 14.86 -2.06 7.69
CA ARG A 300 14.67 -3.34 7.01
C ARG A 300 13.27 -3.83 7.32
N TYR A 301 12.56 -4.26 6.29
CA TYR A 301 11.20 -4.77 6.44
C TYR A 301 10.84 -5.74 5.34
N ARG A 302 9.79 -6.52 5.58
CA ARG A 302 9.19 -7.39 4.60
C ARG A 302 7.76 -6.93 4.33
N LEU A 303 7.39 -6.94 3.06
CA LEU A 303 6.06 -6.63 2.57
C LEU A 303 5.39 -7.92 2.10
N TYR A 304 4.14 -8.14 2.52
CA TYR A 304 3.31 -9.27 2.12
C TYR A 304 2.09 -8.77 1.35
N TRP A 305 2.04 -9.05 0.05
CA TRP A 305 0.94 -8.72 -0.85
C TRP A 305 0.05 -9.95 -1.03
N SER A 306 -1.06 -10.00 -0.31
CA SER A 306 -1.82 -11.24 -0.15
C SER A 306 -3.28 -10.98 0.24
N ALA A 307 -4.14 -11.97 0.06
CA ALA A 307 -5.53 -11.89 0.51
C ALA A 307 -5.68 -11.81 2.05
N GLN A 308 -4.70 -12.33 2.80
CA GLN A 308 -4.68 -12.36 4.26
C GLN A 308 -3.25 -12.10 4.76
N PRO A 309 -3.06 -11.29 5.82
CA PRO A 309 -1.72 -11.08 6.38
C PRO A 309 -1.10 -12.41 6.85
N PRO A 310 0.25 -12.51 6.88
CA PRO A 310 0.94 -13.74 7.29
C PRO A 310 0.78 -14.07 8.77
N VAL A 311 0.33 -13.09 9.56
CA VAL A 311 0.16 -13.16 11.00
C VAL A 311 -1.25 -12.75 11.38
N SER A 312 -1.70 -13.18 12.54
CA SER A 312 -3.01 -12.80 13.04
C SER A 312 -3.12 -12.91 14.54
N THR A 313 -4.02 -12.11 15.12
CA THR A 313 -4.33 -12.19 16.53
C THR A 313 -4.83 -13.59 16.93
N PRO A 314 -4.42 -14.13 18.09
CA PRO A 314 -5.00 -15.34 18.68
C PRO A 314 -6.40 -15.09 19.27
N LEU A 315 -6.84 -13.83 19.34
CA LEU A 315 -8.16 -13.42 19.81
C LEU A 315 -9.17 -13.35 18.65
N ALA A 316 -10.34 -12.78 18.92
CA ALA A 316 -11.31 -12.50 17.86
C ALA A 316 -10.85 -11.33 16.99
N ARG A 317 -11.14 -11.41 15.69
CA ARG A 317 -10.93 -10.33 14.72
C ARG A 317 -12.25 -9.64 14.43
N VAL A 318 -12.21 -8.33 14.20
CA VAL A 318 -13.33 -7.63 13.60
C VAL A 318 -13.49 -8.16 12.18
N LEU A 319 -14.67 -8.62 11.79
CA LEU A 319 -15.00 -8.97 10.41
C LEU A 319 -15.57 -7.77 9.68
N ALA A 320 -16.53 -7.10 10.31
CA ALA A 320 -17.19 -5.93 9.76
C ALA A 320 -17.55 -4.95 10.88
N THR A 321 -17.46 -3.68 10.57
CA THR A 321 -18.00 -2.58 11.38
C THR A 321 -19.17 -1.99 10.64
N ARG A 322 -20.32 -1.87 11.30
CA ARG A 322 -21.53 -1.24 10.75
C ARG A 322 -21.91 -0.06 11.61
N THR A 323 -22.35 1.02 10.98
CA THR A 323 -22.88 2.18 11.69
C THR A 323 -24.29 2.51 11.25
N GLY A 324 -25.09 2.98 12.20
CA GLY A 324 -26.51 3.28 11.97
C GLY A 324 -27.03 4.32 12.94
N MET A 325 -28.21 4.87 12.63
CA MET A 325 -28.91 5.75 13.54
C MET A 325 -29.22 4.99 14.85
N GLY A 326 -28.95 5.64 15.98
CA GLY A 326 -29.30 5.15 17.31
C GLY A 326 -30.38 6.03 17.94
N GLY A 327 -30.89 5.60 19.09
CA GLY A 327 -31.92 6.34 19.83
C GLY A 327 -33.37 6.02 19.43
N PHE A 328 -33.59 5.21 18.40
CA PHE A 328 -34.92 4.77 17.97
C PHE A 328 -35.14 3.28 18.30
N PRO A 329 -36.37 2.85 18.62
CA PRO A 329 -36.80 1.46 18.50
C PRO A 329 -36.65 0.98 17.06
N GLU A 330 -36.16 -0.24 16.85
CA GLU A 330 -36.06 -0.81 15.50
C GLU A 330 -37.46 -1.04 14.91
N GLY A 331 -37.66 -0.70 13.64
CA GLY A 331 -38.93 -0.88 12.92
C GLY A 331 -39.87 0.33 12.91
N TRP A 332 -39.53 1.43 13.57
CA TRP A 332 -40.34 2.66 13.55
C TRP A 332 -39.94 3.55 12.37
N ALA A 333 -40.93 4.16 11.71
CA ALA A 333 -40.69 5.06 10.59
C ALA A 333 -39.95 6.33 11.07
N PRO A 334 -38.87 6.76 10.39
CA PRO A 334 -38.25 8.05 10.70
C PRO A 334 -39.27 9.18 10.57
N GLY A 335 -39.48 9.94 11.64
CA GLY A 335 -40.35 11.13 11.64
C GLY A 335 -41.66 11.00 12.43
N GLU A 336 -42.12 9.79 12.76
CA GLU A 336 -43.28 9.61 13.65
C GLU A 336 -42.92 9.85 15.11
N HIS A 337 -41.68 9.52 15.49
CA HIS A 337 -41.16 9.69 16.85
C HIS A 337 -39.67 10.02 16.82
N TYR A 338 -39.34 11.30 16.98
CA TYR A 338 -37.95 11.73 17.14
C TYR A 338 -37.44 11.39 18.55
N PRO A 339 -36.16 11.02 18.71
CA PRO A 339 -35.61 10.68 20.01
C PRO A 339 -35.28 11.97 20.74
N ASP A 340 -35.50 11.99 22.05
CA ASP A 340 -35.07 13.11 22.91
C ASP A 340 -33.55 13.32 22.84
N LYS A 341 -32.80 12.25 22.54
CA LYS A 341 -31.35 12.27 22.35
C LYS A 341 -30.96 11.53 21.07
N TRP A 342 -30.35 12.26 20.15
CA TRP A 342 -29.75 11.69 18.96
C TRP A 342 -28.51 10.86 19.32
N ALA A 343 -28.43 9.64 18.78
CA ALA A 343 -27.29 8.76 18.98
C ALA A 343 -26.87 8.08 17.68
N ARG A 344 -25.65 7.55 17.66
CA ARG A 344 -25.14 6.65 16.62
C ARG A 344 -24.86 5.29 17.24
N ARG A 345 -25.28 4.21 16.58
CA ARG A 345 -24.92 2.84 16.96
C ARG A 345 -23.75 2.36 16.11
N PHE A 346 -22.85 1.63 16.76
CA PHE A 346 -21.75 0.91 16.13
C PHE A 346 -21.94 -0.58 16.44
N CYS A 347 -21.89 -1.42 15.41
CA CYS A 347 -21.94 -2.87 15.55
C CYS A 347 -20.67 -3.47 14.96
N HIS A 348 -19.90 -4.16 15.80
CA HIS A 348 -18.70 -4.88 15.39
C HIS A 348 -19.01 -6.37 15.36
N ARG A 349 -18.99 -6.97 14.17
CA ARG A 349 -19.08 -8.43 14.04
C ARG A 349 -17.70 -9.00 14.32
N LEU A 350 -17.56 -9.80 15.37
CA LEU A 350 -16.32 -10.48 15.72
C LEU A 350 -16.33 -11.93 15.21
N CYS A 351 -15.19 -12.44 14.78
CA CYS A 351 -14.99 -13.85 14.49
C CYS A 351 -13.73 -14.36 15.17
N ARG A 352 -13.83 -15.51 15.82
CA ARG A 352 -12.70 -16.24 16.39
C ARG A 352 -12.55 -17.53 15.60
N ARG A 353 -11.35 -17.79 15.06
CA ARG A 353 -11.03 -19.11 14.53
C ARG A 353 -11.11 -20.08 15.71
N ARG A 354 -12.00 -21.08 15.66
CA ARG A 354 -11.97 -22.18 16.65
C ARG A 354 -10.60 -22.83 16.48
N PHE A 355 -9.79 -22.84 17.54
CA PHE A 355 -8.66 -23.76 17.59
C PHE A 355 -9.24 -25.18 17.61
N GLU A 356 -9.01 -25.94 16.56
CA GLU A 356 -9.16 -27.40 16.60
C GLU A 356 -8.14 -27.91 17.63
N GLY A 357 -8.58 -28.15 18.87
CA GLY A 357 -7.69 -28.60 19.94
C GLY A 357 -8.10 -28.30 21.38
N GLY A 358 -9.27 -27.69 21.63
CA GLY A 358 -9.74 -27.45 23.00
C GLY A 358 -11.23 -27.68 23.13
N ARG A 359 -11.61 -28.64 23.99
CA ARG A 359 -12.99 -28.93 24.36
C ARG A 359 -13.78 -27.64 24.56
N ALA A 360 -14.92 -27.56 23.88
CA ALA A 360 -15.86 -26.45 24.02
C ALA A 360 -16.35 -26.39 25.48
N ALA A 361 -15.83 -25.45 26.27
CA ALA A 361 -16.54 -24.98 27.44
C ALA A 361 -17.60 -23.97 26.95
N ARG A 362 -18.87 -24.36 27.09
CA ARG A 362 -20.00 -23.43 27.01
C ARG A 362 -19.97 -22.56 28.27
N TYR A 363 -19.99 -21.25 28.08
CA TYR A 363 -20.51 -20.29 29.07
C TYR A 363 -21.51 -19.41 28.35
#